data_AF-A0A524M7Q8-F1
#
_entry.id   AF-A0A524M7Q8-F1
#
_cell.length_a   1.000
_cell.length_b   1.000
_cell.length_c   1.000
_cell.angle_alpha   90.00
_cell.angle_beta   90.00
_cell.angle_gamma   90.00
#
_symmetry.space_group_name_H-M   'P 1'
#
loop_
_entity.id
_entity.type
_entity.pdbx_description
1 polymer ?
#
loop_
_entity_poly.entity_id
_entity_poly.type
_entity_poly.pdbx_seq_one_letter_code
_entity_poly.pdbx_strand_id
1 'polypeptide(L)'
;MLGYRELSYLLKNMEPAHVPGSYIFATVSEETLETLGANPLLVFREKEAITVILRREIAEANSISFESVWSLISLTVHSDLEAVGLLAKITS
;
A
#
# COMPACT_ATOMS: atom_id res chain seq x y z
N MET A 1 -14.57 -19.08 -3.80
CA MET A 1 -13.58 -19.98 -3.16
C MET A 1 -13.50 -19.60 -1.70
N LEU A 2 -13.62 -20.56 -0.77
CA LEU A 2 -13.50 -20.34 0.67
C LEU A 2 -12.01 -20.21 1.02
N GLY A 3 -11.55 -19.03 1.40
CA GLY A 3 -10.18 -18.82 1.86
C GLY A 3 -9.95 -19.40 3.26
N TYR A 4 -8.68 -19.55 3.64
CA TYR A 4 -8.35 -20.06 4.98
C TYR A 4 -8.51 -18.94 6.02
N ARG A 5 -9.13 -19.26 7.17
CA ARG A 5 -9.36 -18.31 8.28
C ARG A 5 -8.45 -18.54 9.48
N GLU A 6 -7.88 -19.73 9.61
CA GLU A 6 -7.03 -20.11 10.73
C GLU A 6 -5.72 -19.31 10.73
N LEU A 7 -5.54 -18.46 11.73
CA LEU A 7 -4.38 -17.55 11.84
C LEU A 7 -3.04 -18.30 11.82
N SER A 8 -2.96 -19.45 12.48
CA SER A 8 -1.76 -20.29 12.49
C SER A 8 -1.37 -20.78 11.09
N TYR A 9 -2.36 -21.13 10.27
CA TYR A 9 -2.16 -21.50 8.87
C TYR A 9 -1.71 -20.29 8.06
N LEU A 10 -2.37 -19.14 8.23
CA LEU A 10 -2.05 -17.92 7.48
C LEU A 10 -0.60 -17.46 7.72
N LEU A 11 -0.17 -17.45 8.98
CA LEU A 11 1.20 -17.06 9.34
C LEU A 11 2.25 -18.05 8.80
N LYS A 12 1.94 -19.35 8.81
CA LYS A 12 2.87 -20.39 8.35
C LYS A 12 3.05 -20.39 6.83
N ASN A 13 2.01 -20.05 6.08
CA ASN A 13 1.99 -20.11 4.61
C ASN A 13 2.02 -18.72 3.96
N MET A 14 2.32 -17.68 4.72
CA MET A 14 2.53 -16.35 4.17
C MET A 14 3.84 -16.32 3.39
N GLU A 15 3.80 -15.72 2.20
CA GLU A 15 4.95 -15.51 1.33
C GLU A 15 5.21 -14.01 1.20
N PRO A 16 6.06 -13.44 2.08
CA PRO A 16 6.50 -12.06 1.96
C PRO A 16 7.39 -11.89 0.74
N ALA A 17 7.03 -10.94 -0.12
CA ALA A 17 7.82 -10.57 -1.29
C ALA A 17 8.15 -9.08 -1.23
N HIS A 18 9.44 -8.75 -1.30
CA HIS A 18 9.85 -7.38 -1.54
C HIS A 18 9.54 -7.00 -2.98
N VAL A 19 8.73 -5.95 -3.16
CA VAL A 19 8.43 -5.38 -4.47
C VAL A 19 9.47 -4.30 -4.76
N PRO A 20 10.35 -4.48 -5.76
CA PRO A 20 11.43 -3.54 -6.03
C PRO A 20 10.91 -2.15 -6.38
N GLY A 21 11.48 -1.14 -5.72
CA GLY A 21 11.16 0.25 -5.97
C GLY A 21 11.33 1.09 -4.71
N SER A 22 11.17 2.40 -4.88
CA SER A 22 11.07 3.36 -3.79
C SER A 22 9.72 4.03 -3.88
N TYR A 23 8.97 3.99 -2.79
CA TYR A 23 7.60 4.47 -2.73
C TYR A 23 7.52 5.64 -1.75
N ILE A 24 6.61 6.57 -2.00
CA ILE A 24 6.37 7.72 -1.13
C ILE A 24 4.91 7.77 -0.74
N PHE A 25 4.64 8.41 0.40
CA PHE A 25 3.32 8.90 0.77
C PHE A 25 3.33 10.40 0.54
N ALA A 26 2.29 10.91 -0.13
CA ALA A 26 2.09 12.33 -0.31
C ALA A 26 0.62 12.69 -0.24
N THR A 27 0.37 13.95 0.08
CA THR A 27 -0.95 14.56 0.04
C THR A 27 -1.05 15.45 -1.19
N VAL A 28 -2.12 15.31 -1.97
CA VAL A 28 -2.33 16.02 -3.23
C VAL A 28 -3.74 16.61 -3.33
N SER A 29 -3.91 17.60 -4.21
CA SER A 29 -5.23 18.09 -4.61
C SER A 29 -5.88 17.16 -5.63
N GLU A 30 -7.20 17.28 -5.86
CA GLU A 30 -7.88 16.50 -6.91
C GLU A 30 -7.31 16.84 -8.31
N GLU A 31 -6.98 18.10 -8.59
CA GLU A 31 -6.34 18.54 -9.84
C GLU A 31 -4.97 17.84 -10.07
N THR A 32 -4.17 17.74 -9.00
CA THR A 32 -2.88 17.04 -9.07
C THR A 32 -3.11 15.54 -9.28
N LEU A 33 -4.11 14.95 -8.62
CA LEU A 33 -4.46 13.54 -8.81
C LEU A 33 -4.89 13.26 -10.26
N GLU A 34 -5.71 14.11 -10.86
CA GLU A 34 -6.12 14.00 -12.26
C GLU A 34 -4.91 14.02 -13.20
N THR A 35 -3.94 14.89 -12.92
CA THR A 35 -2.68 14.98 -13.68
C THR A 35 -1.82 13.72 -13.53
N LEU A 36 -1.81 13.10 -12.35
CA LEU A 36 -1.11 11.84 -12.10
C LEU A 36 -1.77 10.65 -12.81
N GLY A 37 -3.07 10.71 -13.11
CA GLY A 37 -3.79 9.64 -13.80
C GLY A 37 -3.71 8.29 -13.07
N ALA A 38 -3.32 7.23 -13.79
CA ALA A 38 -3.23 5.87 -13.27
C ALA A 38 -1.90 5.54 -12.56
N ASN A 39 -1.02 6.53 -12.36
CA ASN A 39 0.30 6.33 -11.76
C ASN A 39 0.29 5.93 -10.26
N PRO A 40 -0.60 6.46 -9.40
CA PRO A 40 -0.62 6.07 -7.99
C PRO A 40 -0.97 4.59 -7.82
N LEU A 41 -0.21 3.89 -6.97
CA LEU A 41 -0.54 2.54 -6.52
C LEU A 41 -1.76 2.54 -5.60
N LEU A 42 -1.94 3.61 -4.83
CA LEU A 42 -3.05 3.78 -3.91
C LEU A 42 -3.50 5.24 -3.92
N VAL A 43 -4.82 5.42 -3.84
CA VAL A 43 -5.49 6.69 -3.64
C VAL A 43 -6.46 6.52 -2.49
N PHE A 44 -6.33 7.35 -1.46
CA PHE A 44 -7.24 7.39 -0.33
C PHE A 44 -7.77 8.80 -0.15
N ARG A 45 -9.10 8.95 -0.20
CA ARG A 45 -9.77 10.24 -0.09
C ARG A 45 -10.18 10.47 1.36
N GLU A 46 -9.45 11.32 2.05
CA GLU A 46 -9.75 11.76 3.40
C GLU A 46 -10.58 13.04 3.36
N LYS A 47 -11.14 13.44 4.49
CA LYS A 47 -11.96 14.66 4.56
C LYS A 47 -11.09 15.91 4.33
N GLU A 48 -9.85 15.85 4.81
CA GLU A 48 -8.90 16.96 4.82
C GLU A 48 -8.14 17.08 3.49
N ALA A 49 -7.79 15.94 2.86
CA ALA A 49 -7.07 15.90 1.60
C ALA A 49 -7.04 14.50 0.95
N ILE A 50 -6.39 14.36 -0.20
CA ILE A 50 -6.18 13.06 -0.87
C ILE A 50 -4.78 12.56 -0.57
N THR A 51 -4.69 11.39 0.04
CA THR A 51 -3.43 10.68 0.26
C THR A 51 -3.16 9.72 -0.90
N VAL A 52 -1.95 9.77 -1.44
CA VAL A 52 -1.51 8.89 -2.54
C VAL A 52 -0.24 8.14 -2.15
N ILE A 53 -0.13 6.90 -2.64
CA ILE A 53 1.13 6.15 -2.65
C ILE A 53 1.55 5.99 -4.10
N LEU A 54 2.76 6.42 -4.45
CA LEU A 54 3.32 6.27 -5.79
C LEU A 54 4.83 6.03 -5.73
N ARG A 55 5.44 5.72 -6.88
CA ARG A 55 6.90 5.63 -6.98
C ARG A 55 7.53 7.00 -6.79
N ARG A 56 8.67 7.03 -6.09
CA ARG A 56 9.47 8.23 -5.84
C ARG A 56 9.77 9.01 -7.12
N GLU A 57 10.20 8.31 -8.17
CA GLU A 57 10.54 8.91 -9.47
C GLU A 57 9.38 9.71 -10.10
N ILE A 58 8.14 9.28 -9.88
CA ILE A 58 6.95 9.96 -10.38
C ILE A 58 6.67 11.21 -9.53
N ALA A 59 6.86 11.13 -8.21
CA ALA A 59 6.71 12.27 -7.32
C ALA A 59 7.74 13.37 -7.65
N GLU A 60 9.00 12.99 -7.87
CA GLU A 60 10.07 13.89 -8.27
C GLU A 60 9.79 14.55 -9.62
N ALA A 61 9.34 13.78 -10.61
CA ALA A 61 8.99 14.30 -11.94
C ALA A 61 7.83 15.31 -11.91
N ASN A 62 6.92 15.19 -10.94
CA ASN A 62 5.76 16.08 -10.78
C ASN A 62 5.96 17.12 -9.65
N SER A 63 7.18 17.24 -9.10
CA SER A 63 7.50 18.17 -8.00
C SER A 63 6.59 18.01 -6.77
N ILE A 64 6.16 16.78 -6.49
CA ILE A 64 5.33 16.46 -5.32
C ILE A 64 6.24 16.34 -4.10
N SER A 65 5.92 17.08 -3.04
CA SER A 65 6.65 17.03 -1.78
C SER A 65 6.30 15.76 -0.99
N PHE A 66 7.31 15.15 -0.38
CA PHE A 66 7.17 13.99 0.50
C PHE A 66 8.29 14.01 1.56
N GLU A 67 8.02 13.42 2.73
CA GLU A 67 8.96 13.47 3.87
C GLU A 67 9.84 12.22 3.98
N SER A 68 9.43 11.09 3.40
CA SER A 68 10.09 9.81 3.60
C SER A 68 9.93 8.89 2.41
N VAL A 69 10.90 7.99 2.24
CA VAL A 69 10.93 6.96 1.21
C VAL A 69 10.75 5.59 1.86
N TRP A 70 9.88 4.78 1.27
CA TRP A 70 9.44 3.49 1.78
C TRP A 70 9.75 2.36 0.79
N SER A 71 9.91 1.15 1.31
CA SER A 71 9.95 -0.09 0.53
C SER A 71 8.58 -0.78 0.60
N LEU A 72 8.18 -1.45 -0.47
CA LEU A 72 6.91 -2.20 -0.51
C LEU A 72 7.18 -3.68 -0.27
N ILE A 73 6.54 -4.24 0.75
CA ILE A 73 6.51 -5.67 1.02
C ILE A 73 5.07 -6.14 0.80
N SER A 74 4.88 -7.07 -0.14
CA SER A 74 3.60 -7.73 -0.36
C SER A 74 3.55 -9.02 0.44
N LEU A 75 2.45 -9.24 1.16
CA LEU A 75 2.24 -10.44 1.97
C LEU A 75 1.20 -11.32 1.28
N THR A 76 1.68 -12.33 0.57
CA THR A 76 0.81 -13.19 -0.24
C THR A 76 0.40 -14.39 0.60
N VAL A 77 -0.90 -14.61 0.75
CA VAL A 77 -1.46 -15.82 1.35
C VAL A 77 -2.86 -16.03 0.80
N HIS A 78 -3.27 -17.27 0.58
CA HIS A 78 -4.65 -17.59 0.22
C HIS A 78 -5.56 -17.44 1.46
N SER A 79 -5.92 -16.21 1.80
CA SER A 79 -6.81 -15.90 2.93
C SER A 79 -8.23 -15.57 2.46
N ASP A 80 -9.19 -15.83 3.34
CA ASP A 80 -10.50 -15.17 3.27
C ASP A 80 -10.32 -13.71 3.73
N LEU A 81 -11.05 -12.76 3.13
CA LEU A 81 -11.04 -11.35 3.55
C LEU A 81 -11.53 -11.19 5.00
N GLU A 82 -12.32 -12.15 5.50
CA GLU A 82 -12.81 -12.19 6.88
C GLU A 82 -11.81 -12.76 7.90
N ALA A 83 -10.58 -13.11 7.50
CA ALA A 83 -9.59 -13.62 8.43
C ALA A 83 -9.16 -12.54 9.44
N VAL A 84 -9.37 -12.81 10.74
CA VAL A 84 -9.05 -11.87 11.83
C VAL A 84 -7.66 -12.16 12.42
N GLY A 85 -6.92 -11.12 12.76
CA GLY A 85 -5.68 -11.20 13.55
C GLY A 85 -4.37 -11.24 12.76
N LEU A 86 -4.41 -11.34 11.43
CA LEU A 86 -3.21 -11.35 10.59
C LEU A 86 -2.40 -10.05 10.75
N LEU A 87 -3.03 -8.89 10.50
CA LEU A 87 -2.38 -7.59 10.65
C LEU A 87 -1.89 -7.34 12.09
N ALA A 88 -2.69 -7.72 13.09
CA ALA A 88 -2.32 -7.56 14.50
C ALA A 88 -1.01 -8.29 14.86
N LYS A 89 -0.72 -9.42 14.20
CA LYS A 89 0.51 -10.18 14.44
C LYS A 89 1.72 -9.65 13.67
N ILE A 90 1.49 -9.01 12.53
CA ILE A 90 2.57 -8.44 11.70
C ILE A 90 3.08 -7.13 12.30
N THR A 91 2.21 -6.33 12.91
CA THR A 91 2.54 -5.00 13.44
C THR A 91 2.91 -4.97 14.92
N SER A 92 2.93 -6.13 15.60
CA SER A 92 3.29 -6.27 17.03
C SER A 92 4.80 -6.41 17.22
#